data_AF-F3L1C4-F1
#
_entry.id   AF-F3L1C4-F1
#
_cell.length_a   1.000
_cell.length_b   1.000
_cell.length_c   1.000
_cell.angle_alpha   90.00
_cell.angle_beta   90.00
_cell.angle_gamma   90.00
#
_symmetry.space_group_name_H-M   'P 1'
#
loop_
_entity.id
_entity.type
_entity.pdbx_description
1 polymer ?
#
loop_
_entity_poly.entity_id
_entity_poly.type
_entity_poly.pdbx_seq_one_letter_code
_entity_poly.pdbx_strand_id
1 'polypeptide(L)'
;MLGVRLDDELESRLNALAVKQQRSKSFLAKQALRRFIEEEEQKHFENELTLARWEAYQTTGASISGDEVNEWLSSWGSDQEKPCPQQ
;
A
#
# COMPACT_ATOMS: atom_id res chain seq x y z
N MET A 1 0.25 -15.34 -24.39
CA MET A 1 -0.22 -16.11 -23.21
C MET A 1 0.98 -16.26 -22.28
N LEU A 2 0.90 -15.78 -21.03
CA LEU A 2 1.97 -15.95 -20.05
C LEU A 2 1.88 -17.36 -19.47
N GLY A 3 2.95 -18.15 -19.61
CA GLY A 3 3.07 -19.47 -18.98
C GLY A 3 3.95 -19.37 -17.74
N VAL A 4 3.41 -19.72 -16.58
CA VAL A 4 4.14 -19.71 -15.30
C VAL A 4 4.39 -21.15 -14.89
N ARG A 5 5.65 -21.48 -14.59
CA ARG A 5 5.99 -22.78 -14.00
C ARG A 5 5.71 -22.71 -12.50
N LEU A 6 4.94 -23.66 -12.01
CA LEU A 6 4.67 -23.85 -10.58
C LEU A 6 5.39 -25.14 -10.17
N ASP A 7 5.95 -25.15 -8.96
CA ASP A 7 6.36 -26.41 -8.34
C ASP A 7 5.11 -27.23 -7.94
N ASP A 8 5.35 -28.52 -7.67
CA ASP A 8 4.29 -29.49 -7.39
C ASP A 8 3.46 -29.12 -6.16
N GLU A 9 4.09 -28.51 -5.14
CA GLU A 9 3.42 -28.08 -3.92
C GLU A 9 2.45 -26.94 -4.21
N LEU A 10 2.91 -25.91 -4.91
CA LEU A 10 2.13 -24.72 -5.25
C LEU A 10 0.99 -25.07 -6.22
N GLU A 11 1.22 -25.94 -7.20
CA GLU A 11 0.16 -26.43 -8.07
C GLU A 11 -0.90 -27.21 -7.28
N SER A 12 -0.49 -28.10 -6.36
CA SER A 12 -1.42 -28.85 -5.50
C SER A 12 -2.28 -27.92 -4.65
N ARG A 13 -1.66 -26.91 -4.02
CA ARG A 13 -2.36 -25.89 -3.22
C ARG A 13 -3.33 -25.06 -4.07
N LEU A 14 -2.93 -24.66 -5.28
CA LEU A 14 -3.80 -23.91 -6.20
C LEU A 14 -4.99 -24.76 -6.67
N ASN A 15 -4.78 -26.04 -6.96
CA ASN A 15 -5.85 -26.99 -7.32
C ASN A 15 -6.86 -27.12 -6.18
N ALA A 16 -6.40 -27.35 -4.95
CA ALA A 16 -7.27 -27.47 -3.79
C ALA A 16 -8.09 -26.19 -3.54
N LEU A 17 -7.45 -25.02 -3.70
CA LEU A 17 -8.09 -23.73 -3.55
C LEU A 17 -9.14 -23.47 -4.64
N ALA A 18 -8.84 -23.84 -5.89
CA ALA A 18 -9.74 -23.74 -7.03
C ALA A 18 -11.02 -24.56 -6.81
N VAL A 19 -10.89 -25.80 -6.34
CA VAL A 19 -12.02 -26.67 -5.98
C VAL A 19 -12.85 -26.05 -4.87
N LYS A 20 -12.20 -25.62 -3.77
CA LYS A 20 -12.90 -25.04 -2.61
C LYS A 20 -13.68 -23.78 -2.96
N GLN A 21 -13.14 -22.93 -3.84
CA GLN A 21 -13.78 -21.68 -4.25
C GLN A 21 -14.68 -21.81 -5.48
N GLN A 22 -14.75 -22.99 -6.10
CA GLN A 22 -15.46 -23.23 -7.38
C GLN A 22 -15.04 -22.24 -8.48
N ARG A 23 -13.73 -21.99 -8.59
CA ARG A 23 -13.14 -21.10 -9.61
C ARG A 23 -12.04 -21.83 -10.37
N SER A 24 -11.75 -21.41 -11.61
CA SER A 24 -10.65 -21.98 -12.37
C SER A 24 -9.29 -21.58 -11.76
N LYS A 25 -8.26 -22.43 -11.95
CA LYS A 25 -6.88 -22.10 -11.60
C LYS A 25 -6.42 -20.77 -12.22
N SER A 26 -6.76 -20.55 -13.49
CA SER A 26 -6.40 -19.33 -14.22
C SER A 26 -7.03 -18.08 -13.64
N PHE A 27 -8.27 -18.17 -13.13
CA PHE A 27 -8.93 -17.06 -12.44
C PHE A 27 -8.19 -16.69 -11.15
N LEU A 28 -7.87 -17.69 -10.32
CA LEU A 28 -7.16 -17.48 -9.06
C LEU A 28 -5.73 -16.97 -9.28
N ALA A 29 -5.02 -17.53 -10.27
CA ALA A 29 -3.68 -17.05 -10.64
C ALA A 29 -3.71 -15.60 -11.12
N LYS A 30 -4.70 -15.23 -11.96
CA LYS A 30 -4.88 -13.84 -12.40
C LYS A 30 -5.19 -12.90 -11.23
N GLN A 31 -6.03 -13.35 -10.29
CA GLN A 31 -6.35 -12.57 -9.10
C GLN A 31 -5.12 -12.37 -8.20
N ALA A 32 -4.32 -13.42 -7.98
CA ALA A 32 -3.09 -13.33 -7.20
C ALA A 32 -2.07 -12.39 -7.85
N LEU A 33 -1.88 -12.50 -9.17
CA LEU A 33 -1.00 -11.59 -9.92
C LEU A 33 -1.45 -10.14 -9.83
N ARG A 34 -2.76 -9.88 -9.93
CA ARG A 34 -3.29 -8.52 -9.78
C ARG A 34 -2.96 -7.95 -8.40
N ARG A 35 -3.26 -8.70 -7.33
CA ARG A 35 -2.98 -8.25 -5.97
C ARG A 35 -1.49 -7.98 -5.75
N PHE A 36 -0.65 -8.87 -6.24
CA PHE A 36 0.80 -8.70 -6.15
C PHE A 36 1.25 -7.43 -6.87
N ILE A 37 0.78 -7.19 -8.09
CA ILE A 37 1.14 -5.98 -8.84
C ILE A 37 0.66 -4.72 -8.12
N GLU A 38 -0.59 -4.69 -7.66
CA GLU A 38 -1.15 -3.56 -6.91
C GLU A 38 -0.34 -3.27 -5.63
N GLU A 39 0.05 -4.31 -4.89
CA GLU A 39 0.90 -4.19 -3.70
C GLU A 39 2.29 -3.66 -4.02
N GLU A 40 2.93 -4.14 -5.10
CA GLU A 40 4.25 -3.67 -5.51
C GLU A 40 4.20 -2.22 -6.01
N GLU A 41 3.20 -1.86 -6.82
CA GLU A 41 2.99 -0.49 -7.29
C GLU A 41 2.78 0.48 -6.12
N GLN A 42 1.99 0.09 -5.11
CA GLN A 42 1.78 0.89 -3.91
C GLN A 42 3.08 1.10 -3.12
N LYS A 43 3.88 0.04 -2.92
CA LYS A 43 5.19 0.16 -2.24
C LYS A 43 6.14 1.07 -3.01
N HIS A 44 6.19 0.94 -4.33
CA HIS A 44 7.02 1.79 -5.18
C HIS A 44 6.60 3.25 -5.07
N PHE A 45 5.30 3.54 -5.16
CA PHE A 45 4.76 4.88 -4.99
C PHE A 45 5.09 5.49 -3.61
N GLU A 46 4.91 4.72 -2.54
CA GLU A 46 5.24 5.16 -1.17
C GLU A 46 6.73 5.45 -1.00
N ASN A 47 7.60 4.63 -1.59
CA ASN A 47 9.05 4.84 -1.56
C ASN A 47 9.45 6.10 -2.33
N GLU A 48 8.93 6.30 -3.54
CA GLU A 48 9.19 7.50 -4.33
C GLU A 48 8.68 8.76 -3.62
N LEU A 49 7.48 8.72 -3.04
CA LEU A 49 6.92 9.83 -2.27
C LEU A 49 7.78 10.14 -1.04
N THR A 50 8.26 9.11 -0.34
CA THR A 50 9.11 9.26 0.84
C THR A 50 10.45 9.90 0.48
N LEU A 51 11.09 9.45 -0.60
CA LEU A 51 12.34 10.02 -1.10
C LEU A 51 12.15 11.48 -1.53
N ALA A 52 11.09 11.78 -2.28
CA ALA A 52 10.80 13.16 -2.71
C ALA A 52 10.58 14.10 -1.52
N ARG A 53 9.86 13.66 -0.48
CA ARG A 53 9.67 14.43 0.76
C ARG A 53 11.00 14.64 1.50
N TRP A 54 11.83 13.60 1.55
CA TRP A 54 13.14 13.68 2.18
C TRP A 54 14.07 14.66 1.47
N GLU A 55 14.13 14.63 0.15
CA GLU A 55 14.93 15.56 -0.67
C GLU A 55 14.44 17.02 -0.52
N ALA A 56 13.11 17.22 -0.50
CA ALA A 56 12.52 18.54 -0.25
C ALA A 56 12.89 19.07 1.14
N TYR A 57 12.84 18.22 2.17
CA TYR A 57 13.29 18.58 3.52
C TYR A 57 14.77 18.92 3.58
N GLN A 58 15.65 18.13 2.94
CA GLN A 58 17.09 18.43 2.89
C GLN A 58 17.38 19.78 2.23
N THR A 59 16.59 20.16 1.23
CA THR A 59 16.79 21.41 0.47
C THR A 59 16.21 22.62 1.20
N THR A 60 15.02 22.48 1.79
CA THR A 60 14.26 23.62 2.33
C THR A 60 14.33 23.73 3.86
N GLY A 61 14.60 22.62 4.55
CA GLY A 61 14.43 22.49 5.99
C GLY A 61 12.96 22.55 6.45
N ALA A 62 12.00 22.64 5.53
CA ALA A 62 10.59 22.81 5.85
C ALA A 62 10.01 21.52 6.45
N SER A 63 9.48 21.64 7.66
CA SER A 63 8.81 20.55 8.38
C SER A 63 7.68 21.13 9.23
N ILE A 64 6.63 20.36 9.46
CA ILE A 64 5.59 20.72 10.43
C ILE A 64 6.13 20.43 11.82
N SER A 65 5.90 21.36 12.77
CA SER A 65 6.30 21.14 14.16
C SER A 65 5.44 20.07 14.83
N GLY A 66 6.06 19.25 15.69
CA GLY A 66 5.33 18.28 16.50
C GLY A 66 4.26 18.94 17.40
N ASP A 67 4.50 20.17 17.85
CA ASP A 67 3.55 20.92 18.67
C ASP A 67 2.31 21.32 17.86
N GLU A 68 2.48 21.75 16.60
CA GLU A 68 1.37 22.08 15.70
C GLU A 68 0.51 20.85 15.42
N VAL A 69 1.14 19.69 15.22
CA VAL A 69 0.43 18.41 15.06
C VAL A 69 -0.31 18.03 16.34
N ASN A 70 0.32 18.17 17.50
CA ASN A 70 -0.31 17.84 18.78
C ASN A 70 -1.52 18.75 19.09
N GLU A 71 -1.40 20.05 18.82
CA GLU A 71 -2.50 21.00 18.96
C GLU A 71 -3.67 20.65 18.02
N TRP A 72 -3.36 20.25 16.79
CA TRP A 72 -4.38 19.81 15.84
C TRP A 72 -5.06 18.52 16.29
N LEU A 73 -4.30 17.48 16.63
CA LEU A 73 -4.84 16.20 17.11
C LEU A 73 -5.68 16.37 18.40
N SER A 74 -5.28 17.27 19.30
CA SER A 74 -6.00 17.54 20.54
C SER A 74 -7.33 18.27 20.31
N SER A 75 -7.52 18.90 19.15
CA SER A 75 -8.75 19.61 18.81
C SER A 75 -9.83 18.70 18.20
N TRP A 76 -9.47 17.48 17.79
CA TRP A 76 -10.40 16.52 17.17
C TRP A 76 -11.56 16.17 18.09
N GLY A 77 -12.78 16.17 17.53
CA GLY A 77 -13.99 15.85 18.30
C GLY A 77 -14.44 16.96 19.26
N SER A 78 -13.86 18.16 19.14
CA SER A 78 -14.34 19.37 19.82
C SER A 78 -15.06 20.30 18.84
N ASP A 79 -15.85 21.23 19.36
CA ASP A 79 -16.48 22.30 18.56
C ASP A 79 -15.46 23.30 17.98
N GLN A 80 -14.16 23.14 18.28
CA GLN A 80 -13.06 24.00 17.86
C GLN A 80 -11.96 23.20 17.14
N GLU A 81 -12.35 22.20 16.37
CA GLU A 81 -11.41 21.40 15.57
C GLU A 81 -10.58 22.29 14.62
N LYS A 82 -9.26 22.19 14.74
CA LYS A 82 -8.27 22.96 13.96
C LYS A 82 -8.07 22.32 12.59
N PRO A 83 -7.66 23.08 11.55
CA PRO A 83 -7.26 22.51 10.28
C PRO A 83 -5.97 21.69 10.41
N CYS A 84 -5.83 20.66 9.56
CA CYS A 84 -4.60 19.88 9.46
C CYS A 84 -3.41 20.81 9.11
N PRO A 85 -2.30 20.77 9.88
CA PRO A 85 -1.09 21.50 9.54
C PRO A 85 -0.58 21.10 8.15
N GLN A 86 -0.07 22.07 7.39
CA GLN A 86 0.39 21.86 6.02
C GLN A 86 1.89 22.20 5.91
N GLN A 87 2.63 21.38 5.16
CA GLN A 87 3.99 21.68 4.69
C GLN A 87 3.94 22.55 3.45
#